data_AF-A0A945QM12-F1
#
_entry.id   AF-A0A945QM12-F1
#
_cell.length_a   1.000
_cell.length_b   1.000
_cell.length_c   1.000
_cell.angle_alpha   90.00
_cell.angle_beta   90.00
_cell.angle_gamma   90.00
#
_symmetry.space_group_name_H-M   'P 1'
#
loop_
_entity.id
_entity.type
_entity.pdbx_description
1 polymer ?
#
loop_
_entity_poly.entity_id
_entity_poly.type
_entity_poly.pdbx_seq_one_letter_code
_entity_poly.pdbx_strand_id
1 'polypeptide(L)' 'MNEIKPTMSIGVPKPLVDGPEKVTGKARYSADYIPSDCLVGRIFRSPVSHAEIQEVDIS' A
#
# COMPACT_ATOMS: atom_id res chain seq x y z
N MET A 1 21.40 -24.38 -36.74
CA MET A 1 20.12 -24.72 -36.07
C MET A 1 20.26 -24.21 -34.64
N ASN A 2 19.64 -23.09 -34.27
CA ASN A 2 19.78 -22.60 -32.90
C ASN A 2 18.81 -23.37 -31.98
N GLU A 3 19.34 -23.97 -30.92
CA GLU A 3 18.52 -24.58 -29.87
C GLU A 3 17.73 -23.50 -29.12
N ILE A 4 16.40 -23.59 -29.16
CA ILE A 4 15.51 -22.73 -28.38
C ILE A 4 15.35 -23.35 -26.99
N LYS A 5 16.04 -22.80 -25.99
CA LYS A 5 15.84 -23.20 -24.59
C LYS A 5 14.52 -22.62 -24.05
N PRO A 6 13.76 -23.38 -23.26
CA PRO A 6 12.50 -22.89 -22.69
C PRO A 6 12.77 -21.71 -21.76
N THR A 7 11.96 -20.66 -21.88
CA THR A 7 12.10 -19.38 -21.17
C THR A 7 11.86 -19.45 -19.66
N MET A 8 11.40 -20.60 -19.14
CA MET A 8 11.18 -20.87 -17.71
C MET A 8 10.49 -19.71 -16.95
N SER A 9 9.57 -19.04 -17.63
CA SER A 9 8.90 -17.82 -17.15
C SER A 9 7.60 -18.13 -16.38
N ILE A 10 7.01 -19.29 -16.60
CA ILE A 10 5.73 -19.71 -16.01
C ILE A 10 5.93 -21.04 -15.28
N GLY A 11 5.36 -21.14 -14.07
CA GLY A 11 5.37 -22.38 -13.28
C GLY A 11 6.68 -22.70 -12.56
N VAL A 12 7.71 -21.84 -12.67
CA VAL A 12 9.00 -22.00 -12.00
C VAL A 12 9.09 -21.04 -10.81
N PRO A 13 9.47 -21.50 -9.60
CA PRO A 13 9.64 -20.62 -8.45
C PRO A 13 10.77 -19.62 -8.72
N LYS A 14 10.46 -18.33 -8.57
CA LYS A 14 11.41 -17.22 -8.74
C LYS A 14 11.33 -16.29 -7.52
N PRO A 15 12.44 -15.62 -7.17
CA PRO A 15 12.38 -14.51 -6.22
C PRO A 15 11.41 -13.43 -6.69
N LEU A 16 10.83 -12.70 -5.73
CA LEU A 16 9.98 -11.55 -6.03
C LEU A 16 10.79 -10.47 -6.75
N VAL A 17 10.25 -9.95 -7.86
CA VAL A 17 10.88 -8.88 -8.65
C VAL A 17 11.11 -7.63 -7.81
N ASP A 18 10.16 -7.31 -6.94
CA ASP A 18 10.21 -6.18 -6.00
C ASP A 18 10.78 -6.56 -4.62
N GLY A 19 11.28 -7.79 -4.47
CA GLY A 19 11.84 -8.31 -3.22
C GLY A 19 12.95 -7.41 -2.65
N PRO A 20 13.97 -7.02 -3.43
CA PRO A 20 15.03 -6.15 -2.95
C PRO A 20 14.53 -4.82 -2.38
N GLU A 21 13.57 -4.17 -3.02
CA GLU A 21 13.03 -2.88 -2.55
C GLU A 21 12.22 -3.04 -1.26
N LYS A 22 11.41 -4.11 -1.18
CA LYS A 22 10.62 -4.43 0.01
C LYS A 22 11.49 -4.75 1.23
N VAL A 23 12.56 -5.53 1.07
CA VAL A 23 13.40 -5.95 2.20
C VAL A 23 14.42 -4.89 2.64
N THR A 24 14.73 -3.92 1.79
CA THR A 24 15.67 -2.83 2.11
C THR A 24 14.98 -1.56 2.59
N GLY A 25 13.64 -1.54 2.65
CA GLY A 25 12.87 -0.34 2.99
C GLY A 25 12.89 0.75 1.91
N LYS A 26 13.27 0.41 0.68
CA LYS A 26 13.28 1.34 -0.46
C LYS A 26 11.92 1.46 -1.14
N ALA A 27 11.09 0.42 -1.03
CA ALA A 27 9.73 0.43 -1.54
C ALA A 27 8.92 1.54 -0.82
N ARG A 28 8.31 2.44 -1.60
CA ARG A 28 7.46 3.52 -1.08
C ARG A 28 5.99 3.15 -1.18
N TYR A 29 5.28 3.27 -0.07
CA TYR A 29 3.83 3.08 0.06
C TYR A 29 3.13 4.43 0.18
N SER A 30 1.79 4.44 0.12
CA SER A 30 1.00 5.69 0.10
C SER A 30 1.32 6.65 1.24
N ALA A 31 1.65 6.14 2.43
CA ALA A 31 2.00 6.95 3.59
C ALA A 31 3.42 7.54 3.55
N ASP A 32 4.30 7.04 2.68
CA ASP A 32 5.68 7.50 2.55
C ASP A 32 5.80 8.74 1.62
N TYR A 33 4.72 9.08 0.91
CA TYR A 33 4.65 10.26 0.05
C TYR A 33 4.20 11.48 0.85
N ILE A 34 5.15 12.38 1.15
CA ILE A 34 4.89 13.63 1.88
C ILE A 34 5.28 14.81 0.97
N PRO A 35 4.38 15.28 0.09
CA PRO A 35 4.62 16.46 -0.74
C PRO A 35 4.73 17.73 0.12
N SER A 36 5.29 18.81 -0.44
CA SER A 36 5.26 20.11 0.22
C SER A 36 3.81 20.54 0.49
N ASP A 37 3.58 21.12 1.67
CA ASP A 37 2.27 21.60 2.13
C ASP A 37 1.20 20.50 2.34
N CYS A 38 1.62 19.23 2.53
CA CYS A 38 0.72 18.14 2.83
C CYS A 38 0.03 18.34 4.20
N LEU A 39 -1.31 18.41 4.21
CA LEU A 39 -2.11 18.48 5.42
C LEU A 39 -2.34 17.08 6.01
N VAL A 40 -2.48 17.01 7.34
CA VAL A 40 -2.82 15.77 8.06
C VAL A 40 -4.30 15.75 8.39
N GLY A 41 -5.02 14.73 7.92
CA GLY A 41 -6.42 14.48 8.28
C GLY A 41 -6.55 13.42 9.39
N ARG A 42 -7.56 13.58 10.25
CA ARG A 42 -7.98 12.55 11.20
C ARG A 42 -9.48 12.29 11.05
N ILE A 43 -9.86 11.02 11.21
CA ILE A 43 -11.25 10.59 11.13
C ILE A 43 -11.83 10.48 12.53
N PHE A 44 -12.89 11.25 12.82
CA PHE A 44 -13.73 11.03 14.00
C PHE A 44 -14.69 9.87 13.72
N ARG A 45 -14.67 8.84 14.59
CA ARG A 45 -15.45 7.61 14.40
C ARG A 45 -16.54 7.51 15.46
N SER A 46 -17.61 6.79 15.13
CA SER A 46 -18.67 6.47 16.08
C SER A 46 -18.11 5.74 17.31
N PRO A 47 -18.51 6.12 18.54
CA PRO A 47 -18.16 5.39 19.75
C PRO A 47 -19.03 4.14 19.96
N VAL A 48 -20.11 3.99 19.19
CA VAL A 48 -21.10 2.92 19.35
C VAL A 48 -21.44 2.26 18.01
N SER A 49 -21.83 0.98 18.06
CA SER A 49 -22.17 0.19 16.87
C SER A 49 -23.53 0.55 16.26
N HIS A 50 -24.48 1.03 17.07
CA HIS A 50 -25.80 1.42 16.62
C HIS A 50 -26.35 2.56 17.50
N ALA A 51 -26.57 3.71 16.89
CA ALA A 51 -27.25 4.86 17.47
C ALA A 51 -27.62 5.82 16.34
N GLU A 52 -28.46 6.80 16.65
CA GLU A 52 -28.71 7.94 15.77
C GLU A 52 -27.72 9.07 16.11
N ILE A 53 -27.18 9.73 15.09
CA ILE A 53 -26.34 10.91 15.28
C ILE A 53 -27.28 12.11 15.47
N GLN A 54 -27.36 12.64 16.68
CA GLN A 54 -28.21 13.79 16.99
C GLN A 54 -27.50 15.13 16.69
N GLU A 55 -26.20 15.21 16.96
CA GLU A 55 -25.41 16.44 16.84
C GLU A 55 -23.93 16.11 16.59
N VAL A 56 -23.23 17.01 15.88
CA VAL A 56 -21.76 17.03 15.76
C VAL A 56 -21.28 18.47 15.90
N ASP A 57 -20.61 18.80 17.00
CA ASP A 57 -19.96 20.09 17.21
C ASP A 57 -18.55 20.09 16.58
N ILE A 58 -18.28 21.06 15.71
CA ILE A 58 -17.02 21.24 14.97
C ILE A 58 -16.41 22.65 15.14
N SER A 59 -16.93 23.43 16.10
CA SER A 59 -16.56 24.83 16.31
C SER A 59 -15.27 25.06 17.11
#